data_AF-A0A3L8C6S8-F1
#
_entry.id   AF-A0A3L8C6S8-F1
#
_cell.length_a   1.000
_cell.length_b   1.000
_cell.length_c   1.000
_cell.angle_alpha   90.00
_cell.angle_beta   90.00
_cell.angle_gamma   90.00
#
_symmetry.space_group_name_H-M   'P 1'
#
loop_
_entity.id
_entity.type
_entity.pdbx_description
1 polymer ?
#
loop_
_entity_poly.entity_id
_entity_poly.type
_entity_poly.pdbx_seq_one_letter_code
_entity_poly.pdbx_strand_id
1 'polypeptide(L)'
;MHLLDHEPPKEQPFDQWLHTLELEPAPETESRDEVKPARAKVRCKSCLNYLTSNEFLTPIEGQTNHFFTNPSGLGFDLQTYHQAEGVEVSGKPTDYFSWFEGFSWQYCYCQRCHQHLGWYFSCEGNAGFYALIIDRLLLD
;
A
#
# COMPACT_ATOMS: atom_id res chain seq x y z
N MET A 1 52.33 40.49 -19.36
CA MET A 1 50.98 40.24 -19.91
C MET A 1 50.67 38.78 -19.65
N HIS A 2 50.13 38.51 -18.48
CA HIS A 2 49.81 37.15 -18.03
C HIS A 2 48.38 36.82 -18.44
N LEU A 3 48.26 35.78 -19.25
CA LEU A 3 47.03 35.11 -19.63
C LEU A 3 46.44 34.50 -18.34
N LEU A 4 45.23 34.91 -17.97
CA LEU A 4 44.47 34.26 -16.91
C LEU A 4 43.85 33.01 -17.51
N ASP A 5 44.38 31.87 -17.08
CA ASP A 5 43.89 30.54 -17.40
C ASP A 5 42.44 30.39 -16.89
N HIS A 6 41.53 30.08 -17.81
CA HIS A 6 40.15 29.73 -17.50
C HIS A 6 40.12 28.32 -16.91
N GLU A 7 39.88 28.23 -15.60
CA GLU A 7 39.72 26.95 -14.89
C GLU A 7 38.42 26.26 -15.35
N PRO A 8 38.46 24.98 -15.77
CA PRO A 8 37.27 24.27 -16.23
C PRO A 8 36.29 23.99 -15.08
N PRO A 9 34.98 23.83 -15.37
CA PRO A 9 33.97 23.65 -14.33
C PRO A 9 34.21 22.35 -13.55
N LYS A 10 34.15 22.43 -12.22
CA LYS A 10 34.26 21.27 -11.33
C LYS A 10 33.08 20.32 -11.57
N GLU A 11 33.42 19.07 -11.87
CA GLU A 11 32.50 17.96 -12.13
C GLU A 11 31.49 17.77 -10.98
N GLN A 12 30.22 17.50 -11.34
CA GLN A 12 29.13 17.36 -10.38
C GLN A 12 29.10 15.95 -9.74
N PRO A 13 28.56 15.78 -8.52
CA PRO A 13 28.78 14.59 -7.68
C PRO A 13 28.01 13.33 -8.12
N PHE A 14 27.42 13.32 -9.31
CA PHE A 14 26.52 12.26 -9.76
C PHE A 14 27.22 11.20 -10.64
N ASP A 15 28.40 11.49 -11.19
CA ASP A 15 29.12 10.54 -12.06
C ASP A 15 29.87 9.42 -11.31
N GLN A 16 29.90 9.46 -9.98
CA GLN A 16 30.58 8.43 -9.17
C GLN A 16 29.74 7.16 -8.95
N TRP A 17 28.45 7.15 -9.30
CA TRP A 17 27.54 6.02 -8.99
C TRP A 17 27.19 5.13 -10.20
N LEU A 18 27.72 5.42 -11.40
CA LEU A 18 27.39 4.67 -12.62
C LEU A 18 28.46 3.67 -13.08
N HIS A 19 29.70 3.74 -12.58
CA HIS A 19 30.79 2.85 -13.02
C HIS A 19 30.95 1.55 -12.21
N THR A 20 30.10 1.27 -11.22
CA THR A 20 30.11 -0.03 -10.51
C THR A 20 29.17 -1.06 -11.14
N LEU A 21 28.53 -0.73 -12.27
CA LEU A 21 27.68 -1.66 -13.04
C LEU A 21 28.38 -2.24 -14.28
N GLU A 22 29.72 -2.28 -14.30
CA GLU A 22 30.44 -3.17 -15.20
C GLU A 22 30.53 -4.55 -14.53
N LEU A 23 29.58 -5.40 -14.89
CA LEU A 23 29.48 -6.80 -14.50
C LEU A 23 30.69 -7.58 -15.03
N GLU A 24 31.69 -7.82 -14.18
CA GLU A 24 32.63 -8.92 -14.37
C GLU A 24 31.84 -10.25 -14.29
N PRO A 25 32.04 -11.21 -15.20
CA PRO A 25 31.28 -12.46 -15.18
C PRO A 25 31.62 -13.26 -13.92
N ALA A 26 30.62 -13.44 -13.05
CA ALA A 26 30.76 -14.20 -11.81
C ALA A 26 31.11 -15.67 -12.12
N PRO A 27 32.01 -16.30 -11.35
CA PRO A 27 32.31 -17.71 -11.50
C PRO A 27 31.05 -18.54 -11.17
N GLU A 28 30.79 -19.53 -12.02
CA GLU A 28 29.70 -20.49 -11.90
C GLU A 28 29.70 -21.09 -10.48
N THR A 29 28.71 -20.69 -9.69
CA THR A 29 28.46 -21.24 -8.35
C THR A 29 27.03 -21.70 -8.28
N GLU A 30 26.90 -23.02 -8.12
CA GLU A 30 25.66 -23.77 -8.08
C GLU A 30 24.74 -23.31 -6.94
N SER A 31 23.43 -23.36 -7.21
CA SER A 31 22.29 -23.22 -6.30
C SER A 31 22.23 -21.97 -5.40
N ARG A 32 21.54 -20.93 -5.87
CA ARG A 32 20.87 -19.98 -4.98
C ARG A 32 19.37 -20.26 -5.07
N ASP A 33 18.79 -20.79 -3.99
CA ASP A 33 17.37 -20.59 -3.75
C ASP A 33 17.10 -19.08 -3.90
N GLU A 34 16.29 -18.72 -4.89
CA GLU A 34 15.81 -17.35 -5.02
C GLU A 34 15.04 -17.01 -3.73
N VAL A 35 15.66 -16.23 -2.84
CA VAL A 35 14.96 -15.66 -1.69
C VAL A 35 13.94 -14.67 -2.24
N LYS A 36 12.73 -15.15 -2.54
CA LYS A 36 11.60 -14.29 -2.87
C LYS A 36 11.40 -13.35 -1.68
N PRO A 37 11.33 -12.02 -1.87
CA PRO A 37 11.07 -11.11 -0.78
C PRO A 37 9.77 -11.51 -0.10
N ALA A 38 9.78 -11.59 1.22
CA ALA A 38 8.59 -11.92 1.99
C ALA A 38 7.50 -10.89 1.68
N ARG A 39 6.26 -11.35 1.45
CA ARG A 39 5.11 -10.48 1.24
C ARG A 39 4.86 -9.70 2.53
N ALA A 40 4.92 -8.37 2.46
CA ALA A 40 4.73 -7.49 3.61
C ALA A 40 3.31 -7.67 4.17
N LYS A 41 3.20 -8.02 5.46
CA LYS A 41 1.91 -8.20 6.10
C LYS A 41 1.44 -6.88 6.65
N VAL A 42 0.13 -6.78 6.77
CA VAL A 42 -0.57 -5.59 7.24
C VAL A 42 -1.22 -5.95 8.56
N ARG A 43 -0.90 -5.19 9.59
CA ARG A 43 -1.39 -5.38 10.96
C ARG A 43 -2.20 -4.19 11.42
N CYS A 44 -3.07 -4.44 12.41
CA CYS A 44 -3.74 -3.37 13.13
C CYS A 44 -2.69 -2.61 13.95
N LYS A 45 -2.57 -1.30 13.73
CA LYS A 45 -1.62 -0.46 14.46
C LYS A 45 -1.87 -0.45 15.97
N SER A 46 -3.13 -0.61 16.40
CA SER A 46 -3.51 -0.57 17.82
C SER A 46 -3.17 -1.83 18.61
N CYS A 47 -3.16 -3.01 17.98
CA CYS A 47 -3.03 -4.28 18.71
C CYS A 47 -2.14 -5.33 18.02
N LEU A 48 -1.54 -4.98 16.88
CA LEU A 48 -0.66 -5.83 16.06
C LEU A 48 -1.33 -7.12 15.52
N ASN A 49 -2.65 -7.22 15.61
CA ASN A 49 -3.38 -8.31 14.97
C ASN A 49 -3.10 -8.30 13.47
N TYR A 50 -2.81 -9.47 12.89
CA TYR A 50 -2.74 -9.62 11.45
C TYR A 50 -4.10 -9.26 10.83
N LEU A 51 -4.11 -8.43 9.79
CA LEU A 51 -5.32 -8.01 9.09
C LEU A 51 -5.37 -8.58 7.68
N THR A 52 -4.29 -8.37 6.92
CA THR A 52 -4.15 -8.76 5.52
C THR A 52 -2.67 -8.72 5.11
N SER A 53 -2.38 -8.80 3.81
CA SER A 53 -1.05 -8.81 3.21
C SER A 53 -1.09 -8.01 1.91
N ASN A 54 0.05 -7.44 1.51
CA ASN A 54 0.13 -6.66 0.27
C ASN A 54 -0.12 -7.50 -0.99
N GLU A 55 -0.08 -8.83 -0.89
CA GLU A 55 -0.50 -9.71 -1.98
C GLU A 55 -2.00 -9.57 -2.33
N PHE A 56 -2.79 -9.07 -1.39
CA PHE A 56 -4.22 -8.88 -1.56
C PHE A 56 -4.60 -7.47 -1.99
N LEU A 57 -3.63 -6.59 -2.25
CA LEU A 57 -3.89 -5.26 -2.79
C LEU A 57 -4.72 -5.36 -4.07
N THR A 58 -5.78 -4.56 -4.14
CA THR A 58 -6.74 -4.65 -5.25
C THR A 58 -6.98 -3.26 -5.82
N PRO A 59 -6.57 -3.00 -7.07
CA PRO A 59 -6.86 -1.74 -7.73
C PRO A 59 -8.37 -1.60 -7.97
N ILE A 60 -8.93 -0.50 -7.51
CA ILE A 60 -10.29 -0.05 -7.81
C ILE A 60 -10.15 1.20 -8.66
N GLU A 61 -10.76 1.23 -9.85
CA GLU A 61 -10.57 2.31 -10.83
C GLU A 61 -9.09 2.59 -11.16
N GLY A 62 -8.29 1.51 -11.23
CA GLY A 62 -6.86 1.56 -11.54
C GLY A 62 -5.95 1.96 -10.38
N GLN A 63 -6.50 2.26 -9.19
CA GLN A 63 -5.73 2.71 -8.03
C GLN A 63 -5.98 1.82 -6.81
N THR A 64 -4.93 1.51 -6.06
CA THR A 64 -5.05 0.81 -4.78
C THR A 64 -5.23 1.77 -3.60
N ASN A 65 -4.95 3.06 -3.81
CA ASN A 65 -4.93 4.09 -2.79
C ASN A 65 -5.94 5.17 -3.17
N HIS A 66 -6.77 5.58 -2.20
CA HIS A 66 -7.86 6.52 -2.43
C HIS A 66 -7.94 7.51 -1.28
N PHE A 67 -8.31 8.76 -1.57
CA PHE A 67 -8.61 9.75 -0.54
C PHE A 67 -10.07 10.17 -0.66
N PHE A 68 -10.82 10.07 0.43
CA PHE A 68 -12.21 10.50 0.48
C PHE A 68 -12.52 11.28 1.74
N THR A 69 -13.54 12.13 1.66
CA THR A 69 -14.06 12.90 2.80
C THR A 69 -15.48 12.41 3.12
N ASN A 70 -15.75 12.13 4.39
CA ASN A 70 -17.10 11.74 4.82
C ASN A 70 -18.03 12.97 4.91
N PRO A 71 -19.36 12.79 5.09
CA PRO A 71 -20.31 13.90 5.20
C PRO A 71 -20.04 14.89 6.35
N SER A 72 -19.26 14.49 7.36
CA SER A 72 -18.87 15.35 8.48
C SER A 72 -17.61 16.17 8.19
N GLY A 73 -17.02 16.04 7.00
CA GLY A 73 -15.81 16.76 6.59
C GLY A 73 -14.49 16.10 7.01
N LEU A 74 -14.51 14.85 7.48
CA LEU A 74 -13.29 14.12 7.86
C LEU A 74 -12.73 13.34 6.66
N GLY A 75 -11.47 13.62 6.31
CA GLY A 75 -10.72 12.95 5.26
C GLY A 75 -10.09 11.63 5.71
N PHE A 76 -9.95 10.68 4.78
CA PHE A 76 -9.32 9.39 5.00
C PHE A 76 -8.50 8.96 3.78
N ASP A 77 -7.23 8.63 4.01
CA ASP A 77 -6.40 7.86 3.09
C ASP A 77 -6.69 6.36 3.26
N LEU A 78 -7.11 5.73 2.17
CA LEU A 78 -7.56 4.34 2.15
C LEU A 78 -6.65 3.51 1.27
N GLN A 79 -6.47 2.25 1.67
CA GLN A 79 -5.82 1.20 0.90
C GLN A 79 -6.81 0.08 0.65
N THR A 80 -6.93 -0.36 -0.60
CA THR A 80 -7.93 -1.37 -1.00
C THR A 80 -7.35 -2.78 -1.11
N TYR A 81 -8.08 -3.76 -0.57
CA TYR A 81 -7.72 -5.17 -0.56
C TYR A 81 -8.93 -6.05 -0.90
N HIS A 82 -8.76 -7.16 -1.62
CA HIS A 82 -9.85 -8.12 -1.84
C HIS A 82 -10.04 -9.12 -0.70
N GLN A 83 -9.02 -9.30 0.16
CA GLN A 83 -9.06 -10.23 1.30
C GLN A 83 -8.50 -9.56 2.55
N ALA A 84 -9.16 -9.73 3.68
CA ALA A 84 -8.73 -9.20 4.98
C ALA A 84 -9.25 -10.08 6.14
N GLU A 85 -8.55 -11.17 6.43
CA GLU A 85 -8.99 -12.21 7.37
C GLU A 85 -9.13 -11.72 8.81
N GLY A 86 -8.30 -10.75 9.23
CA GLY A 86 -8.35 -10.20 10.59
C GLY A 86 -9.36 -9.07 10.80
N VAL A 87 -10.24 -8.86 9.82
CA VAL A 87 -11.24 -7.78 9.79
C VAL A 87 -12.65 -8.38 9.94
N GLU A 88 -13.44 -7.77 10.82
CA GLU A 88 -14.85 -8.08 11.02
C GLU A 88 -15.70 -7.07 10.26
N VAL A 89 -16.64 -7.54 9.44
CA VAL A 89 -17.61 -6.68 8.76
C VAL A 89 -18.89 -6.64 9.59
N SER A 90 -19.40 -5.44 9.87
CA SER A 90 -20.53 -5.23 10.78
C SER A 90 -21.56 -4.23 10.26
N GLY A 91 -22.82 -4.47 10.62
CA GLY A 91 -23.98 -3.69 10.19
C GLY A 91 -24.63 -4.22 8.91
N LYS A 92 -25.69 -3.53 8.46
CA LYS A 92 -26.33 -3.81 7.16
C LYS A 92 -25.61 -3.02 6.06
N PRO A 93 -25.45 -3.58 4.85
CA PRO A 93 -24.96 -2.82 3.70
C PRO A 93 -25.84 -1.59 3.45
N THR A 94 -25.22 -0.46 3.15
CA THR A 94 -25.90 0.76 2.73
C THR A 94 -25.11 1.46 1.63
N ASP A 95 -25.80 2.02 0.66
CA ASP A 95 -25.25 2.87 -0.40
C ASP A 95 -25.18 4.35 0.00
N TYR A 96 -25.63 4.70 1.22
CA TYR A 96 -25.67 6.06 1.70
C TYR A 96 -24.28 6.69 1.69
N PHE A 97 -24.10 7.70 0.85
CA PHE A 97 -22.82 8.38 0.66
C PHE A 97 -21.66 7.43 0.34
N SER A 98 -21.95 6.38 -0.46
CA SER A 98 -20.91 5.50 -0.95
C SER A 98 -19.90 6.28 -1.80
N TRP A 99 -18.61 6.03 -1.57
CA TRP A 99 -17.53 6.63 -2.35
C TRP A 99 -17.25 5.91 -3.66
N PHE A 100 -17.65 4.64 -3.76
CA PHE A 100 -17.51 3.83 -4.97
C PHE A 100 -18.89 3.63 -5.59
N GLU A 101 -19.09 4.18 -6.79
CA GLU A 101 -20.38 4.15 -7.47
C GLU A 101 -20.85 2.72 -7.70
N GLY A 102 -22.12 2.44 -7.36
CA GLY A 102 -22.71 1.11 -7.48
C GLY A 102 -22.38 0.13 -6.34
N PHE A 103 -21.61 0.55 -5.33
CA PHE A 103 -21.32 -0.26 -4.15
C PHE A 103 -22.11 0.20 -2.93
N SER A 104 -22.58 -0.76 -2.14
CA SER A 104 -22.96 -0.55 -0.74
C SER A 104 -21.77 -0.80 0.16
N TRP A 105 -21.74 -0.19 1.33
CA TRP A 105 -20.68 -0.35 2.32
C TRP A 105 -21.20 -0.81 3.68
N GLN A 106 -20.30 -1.46 4.42
CA GLN A 106 -20.45 -1.84 5.82
C GLN A 106 -19.20 -1.42 6.60
N TYR A 107 -19.32 -1.27 7.91
CA TYR A 107 -18.17 -0.93 8.74
C TYR A 107 -17.24 -2.14 8.90
N CYS A 108 -15.94 -1.88 8.90
CA CYS A 108 -14.90 -2.87 9.19
C CYS A 108 -14.22 -2.58 10.52
N TYR A 109 -14.11 -3.59 11.37
CA TYR A 109 -13.45 -3.51 12.66
C TYR A 109 -12.31 -4.53 12.75
N CYS A 110 -11.30 -4.24 13.56
CA CYS A 110 -10.33 -5.28 13.91
C CYS A 110 -11.03 -6.35 14.74
N GLN A 111 -10.98 -7.62 14.31
CA GLN A 111 -11.59 -8.73 15.05
C GLN A 111 -11.06 -8.88 16.49
N ARG A 112 -9.84 -8.40 16.74
CA ARG A 112 -9.19 -8.55 18.05
C ARG A 112 -9.49 -7.41 19.03
N CYS A 113 -9.42 -6.15 18.58
CA CYS A 113 -9.54 -4.98 19.46
C CYS A 113 -10.72 -4.08 19.13
N HIS A 114 -11.52 -4.42 18.13
CA HIS A 114 -12.69 -3.67 17.66
C HIS A 114 -12.40 -2.21 17.25
N GLN A 115 -11.13 -1.85 17.02
CA GLN A 115 -10.77 -0.60 16.38
C GLN A 115 -11.46 -0.54 15.02
N HIS A 116 -12.18 0.54 14.72
CA HIS A 116 -12.69 0.78 13.37
C HIS A 116 -11.49 0.87 12.42
N LEU A 117 -11.48 0.07 11.35
CA LEU A 117 -10.39 -0.02 10.38
C LEU A 117 -10.74 0.55 9.02
N GLY A 118 -12.03 0.70 8.69
CA GLY A 118 -12.47 1.21 7.40
C GLY A 118 -13.81 0.59 7.01
N TRP A 119 -13.95 0.26 5.73
CA TRP A 119 -15.23 -0.18 5.18
C TRP A 119 -15.07 -1.37 4.24
N TYR A 120 -16.09 -2.22 4.18
CA TYR A 120 -16.22 -3.28 3.17
C TYR A 120 -17.25 -2.84 2.15
N PHE A 121 -16.86 -2.76 0.89
CA PHE A 121 -17.70 -2.38 -0.24
C PHE A 121 -18.11 -3.63 -1.01
N SER A 122 -19.41 -3.79 -1.26
CA SER A 122 -19.96 -4.89 -2.05
C SER A 122 -21.08 -4.42 -2.97
N CYS A 123 -21.27 -5.16 -4.05
CA CYS A 123 -22.40 -5.00 -4.96
C CYS A 123 -23.09 -6.35 -5.14
N GLU A 124 -24.38 -6.32 -5.47
CA GLU A 124 -25.20 -7.53 -5.56
C GLU A 124 -24.63 -8.51 -6.60
N GLY A 125 -24.45 -9.77 -6.20
CA GLY A 125 -23.96 -10.84 -7.08
C GLY A 125 -22.44 -10.91 -7.27
N ASN A 126 -21.65 -10.02 -6.68
CA ASN A 126 -20.19 -10.02 -6.82
C ASN A 126 -19.47 -10.06 -5.47
N ALA A 127 -18.22 -10.54 -5.48
CA ALA A 127 -17.31 -10.38 -4.35
C ALA A 127 -16.98 -8.90 -4.13
N GLY A 128 -16.91 -8.48 -2.87
CA GLY A 128 -16.57 -7.12 -2.50
C GLY A 128 -15.08 -6.92 -2.25
N PHE A 129 -14.73 -5.76 -1.73
CA PHE A 129 -13.38 -5.40 -1.33
C PHE A 129 -13.39 -4.56 -0.05
N TYR A 130 -12.26 -4.53 0.64
CA TYR A 130 -12.03 -3.75 1.84
C TYR A 130 -11.31 -2.46 1.46
N ALA A 131 -11.73 -1.32 1.99
CA ALA A 131 -11.01 -0.06 1.96
C ALA A 131 -10.62 0.30 3.39
N LEU A 132 -9.35 0.05 3.74
CA LEU A 132 -8.83 0.20 5.10
C LEU A 132 -8.06 1.52 5.25
N ILE A 133 -8.25 2.19 6.39
CA ILE A 133 -7.66 3.50 6.70
C ILE A 133 -6.18 3.33 7.00
N ILE A 134 -5.32 3.91 6.16
CA ILE A 134 -3.86 3.73 6.19
C ILE A 134 -3.27 4.07 7.56
N ASP A 135 -3.72 5.15 8.20
CA ASP A 135 -3.24 5.58 9.51
C ASP A 135 -3.43 4.56 10.65
N ARG A 136 -4.31 3.58 10.43
CA ARG A 136 -4.64 2.51 11.40
C ARG A 136 -3.96 1.19 11.08
N LEU A 137 -3.14 1.17 10.03
CA LEU A 137 -2.37 0.02 9.58
C LEU A 137 -0.90 0.15 9.99
N LEU A 138 -0.25 -0.99 10.16
CA LEU A 138 1.19 -1.13 10.29
C LEU A 138 1.66 -2.14 9.24
N LEU A 139 2.61 -1.75 8.40
CA LEU A 139 3.25 -2.66 7.45
C LEU A 139 4.47 -3.30 8.13
N ASP A 140 4.53 -4.64 8.12
CA ASP A 140 5.61 -5.44 8.71
C ASP A 140 6.55 -6.06 7.67
#